data_AF-A0A1C5YIR0-F1
#
_entry.id   AF-A0A1C5YIR0-F1
#
_cell.length_a   1.000
_cell.length_b   1.000
_cell.length_c   1.000
_cell.angle_alpha   90.00
_cell.angle_beta   90.00
_cell.angle_gamma   90.00
#
_symmetry.space_group_name_H-M   'P 1'
#
loop_
_entity.id
_entity.type
_entity.pdbx_description
1 polymer ?
#
loop_
_entity_poly.entity_id
_entity_poly.type
_entity_poly.pdbx_seq_one_letter_code
_entity_poly.pdbx_strand_id
1 'polypeptide(L)' 'MYNNIEDVKKELEQLCEDYIEALELLKNKNIVSNDTFEECVSNKVLFLDR' A
#
# COMPACT_ATOMS: atom_id res chain seq x y z
N MET A 1 -16.85 -13.06 -4.42
CA MET A 1 -16.42 -14.26 -5.15
C MET A 1 -15.57 -13.73 -6.28
N TYR A 2 -14.25 -13.94 -6.23
CA TYR A 2 -13.34 -13.44 -7.26
C TYR A 2 -13.64 -14.19 -8.55
N ASN A 3 -14.27 -13.52 -9.52
CA ASN A 3 -14.79 -14.19 -10.69
C ASN A 3 -13.76 -14.24 -11.83
N ASN A 4 -12.68 -13.46 -11.74
CA ASN A 4 -11.49 -13.60 -12.57
C ASN A 4 -10.21 -13.08 -11.87
N ILE A 5 -9.06 -13.23 -12.54
CA ILE A 5 -7.75 -12.75 -12.06
C ILE A 5 -7.66 -11.22 -11.96
N GLU A 6 -8.48 -10.49 -12.72
CA GLU A 6 -8.53 -9.02 -12.68
C GLU A 6 -9.22 -8.53 -11.40
N ASP A 7 -10.23 -9.23 -10.91
CA ASP A 7 -10.86 -8.94 -9.61
C ASP A 7 -9.84 -9.11 -8.47
N VAL A 8 -9.05 -10.19 -8.52
CA VAL A 8 -7.95 -10.42 -7.56
C VAL A 8 -6.92 -9.29 -7.66
N LYS A 9 -6.56 -8.87 -8.87
CA LYS A 9 -5.61 -7.77 -9.07
C LYS A 9 -6.13 -6.46 -8.48
N LYS A 10 -7.39 -6.11 -8.74
CA LYS A 10 -8.02 -4.89 -8.20
C LYS A 10 -8.09 -4.88 -6.68
N GLU A 11 -8.43 -6.01 -6.07
CA GLU A 11 -8.44 -6.08 -4.60
C GLU A 11 -7.04 -5.99 -4.00
N LEU A 12 -6.02 -6.53 -4.67
CA LEU A 12 -4.62 -6.34 -4.27
C LEU A 12 -4.15 -4.89 -4.44
N GLU A 13 -4.56 -4.23 -5.51
CA GLU A 13 -4.31 -2.79 -5.72
C GLU A 13 -4.94 -1.98 -4.57
N GLN A 14 -6.23 -2.21 -4.26
CA GLN A 14 -6.90 -1.54 -3.15
C GLN A 14 -6.22 -1.80 -1.80
N LEU A 15 -5.83 -3.05 -1.52
CA LEU A 15 -5.14 -3.39 -0.28
C LEU A 15 -3.78 -2.69 -0.15
N CYS A 16 -3.07 -2.49 -1.26
CA CYS A 16 -1.82 -1.74 -1.28
C CYS A 16 -2.06 -0.25 -1.01
N GLU A 17 -3.10 0.34 -1.59
CA GLU A 17 -3.48 1.74 -1.32
C GLU A 17 -3.85 1.95 0.15
N ASP A 18 -4.72 1.10 0.70
CA ASP A 18 -5.15 1.17 2.11
C ASP A 18 -3.96 1.03 3.07
N TYR A 19 -3.01 0.14 2.74
CA TYR A 19 -1.79 -0.05 3.52
C TYR A 19 -0.88 1.19 3.53
N ILE A 20 -0.71 1.82 2.36
CA ILE A 20 0.09 3.04 2.23
C ILE A 20 -0.56 4.18 3.03
N GLU A 21 -1.88 4.36 2.93
CA GLU A 21 -2.61 5.38 3.68
C GLU A 21 -2.47 5.18 5.19
N ALA A 22 -2.61 3.94 5.67
CA ALA A 22 -2.43 3.62 7.09
C ALA A 22 -1.01 3.96 7.58
N LEU A 23 0.02 3.63 6.81
CA LEU A 23 1.40 3.97 7.14
C LEU A 23 1.67 5.48 7.10
N GLU A 24 1.06 6.21 6.17
CA GLU A 24 1.18 7.65 6.11
C GLU A 24 0.57 8.31 7.36
N LEU A 25 -0.57 7.82 7.84
CA LEU A 25 -1.16 8.27 9.10
C LEU A 25 -0.23 7.99 10.30
N LEU A 26 0.46 6.85 10.32
CA LEU A 26 1.42 6.52 11.37
C LEU A 26 2.67 7.42 11.30
N LYS A 27 3.18 7.69 10.10
CA LYS A 27 4.27 8.65 9.85
C LYS A 27 3.88 10.05 10.34
N ASN A 28 2.69 10.52 9.98
CA ASN A 28 2.18 11.85 10.36
C ASN A 28 1.99 12.00 11.87
N LYS A 29 1.72 10.89 12.58
CA LYS A 29 1.68 10.85 14.05
C LYS A 29 3.06 10.70 14.69
N ASN A 30 4.14 10.73 13.92
CA ASN A 30 5.51 10.45 14.34
C ASN A 30 5.68 9.09 15.06
N ILE A 31 4.84 8.11 14.72
CA ILE A 31 4.92 6.74 15.26
C ILE A 31 6.00 5.94 14.52
N VAL A 32 6.12 6.16 13.21
CA VAL A 32 7.18 5.59 12.37
C VAL A 32 8.00 6.71 11.73
N SER A 33 9.28 6.46 11.47
CA SER A 33 10.15 7.41 10.77
C SER A 33 9.84 7.44 9.27
N ASN A 34 10.32 8.50 8.60
CA ASN A 34 10.22 8.59 7.15
C ASN A 34 10.94 7.42 6.45
N ASP A 35 12.12 7.03 6.95
CA ASP A 35 12.88 5.90 6.38
C ASP A 35 12.10 4.58 6.49
N THR A 36 11.46 4.32 7.64
CA THR A 36 10.61 3.13 7.82
C THR A 36 9.38 3.17 6.92
N PHE A 37 8.77 4.35 6.75
CA PHE A 37 7.67 4.53 5.81
C PHE A 37 8.11 4.19 4.37
N GLU A 38 9.21 4.79 3.89
CA GLU A 38 9.73 4.58 2.53
C GLU A 38 10.08 3.12 2.26
N GLU A 39 10.78 2.46 3.19
CA GLU A 39 11.10 1.03 3.09
C GLU A 39 9.82 0.19 2.95
N CYS A 40 8.81 0.48 3.77
CA CYS A 40 7.57 -0.30 3.80
C CYS A 40 6.70 -0.10 2.56
N VAL A 41 6.65 1.11 1.99
CA VAL A 41 5.77 1.43 0.85
C VAL A 41 6.41 1.17 -0.52
N SER A 42 7.75 1.19 -0.62
CA SER A 42 8.50 1.07 -1.89
C SER A 42 7.98 0.00 -2.86
N ASN A 43 7.90 -1.25 -2.41
CA ASN A 43 7.43 -2.38 -3.24
C ASN A 43 5.94 -2.31 -3.59
N LYS A 44 5.12 -1.62 -2.77
CA LYS A 44 3.68 -1.48 -3.00
C LYS A 44 3.42 -0.38 -4.01
N VAL A 45 4.16 0.73 -3.92
CA VAL A 45 4.16 1.78 -4.93
C VAL A 45 4.57 1.21 -6.29
N LEU A 46 5.63 0.39 -6.35
CA LEU A 46 6.04 -0.29 -7.59
C LEU A 46 4.98 -1.25 -8.15
N PHE A 47 4.18 -1.88 -7.29
CA PHE A 47 3.07 -2.74 -7.71
C PHE A 47 1.87 -1.94 -8.25
N LEU A 48 1.64 -0.75 -7.69
CA LEU A 48 0.57 0.17 -8.07
C LEU A 48 0.91 1.03 -9.30
N ASP A 49 2.21 1.26 -9.57
CA ASP A 49 2.67 1.98 -10.76
C ASP A 49 2.30 1.20 -12.02
N ARG A 50 1.55 1.87 -12.90
CA ARG A 50 0.96 1.32 -14.14
C ARG A 50 1.94 1.27 -15.31
#